data_AF-A0A023X217-F1
#
_entry.id   AF-A0A023X217-F1
#
_cell.length_a   1.000
_cell.length_b   1.000
_cell.length_c   1.000
_cell.angle_alpha   90.00
_cell.angle_beta   90.00
_cell.angle_gamma   90.00
#
_symmetry.space_group_name_H-M   'P 1'
#
loop_
_entity.id
_entity.type
_entity.pdbx_description
1 polymer ?
#
loop_
_entity_poly.entity_id
_entity_poly.type
_entity_poly.pdbx_seq_one_letter_code
_entity_poly.pdbx_strand_id
1 'polypeptide(L)'
;MAPTSGGYVSGSREAWPDLEPPRMSRDAPRPATILRVADALEAQGGEVLELFREVESEEGSAVFPIHLRKGGREFFIEVETGRWSRQVEQSVLRRVSILRSSAVGGRDTSVLVLSSYPIPEVVCALVGTDPRTLVQLDLYLPTSRDPEGLSEEFRRAAGRALGTRIETSPEYLPLVEEFVLGPSGEPFPQFLDGSALALGAYLGETIRRAVESSERFEGFTVRWERSGESGSQEVLVVSGGAADGTFELDPMGKVRAFLENGERDSLAFYAGYVLDALREEAARDAQE
;
A
#
# COMPACT_ATOMS: atom_id res chain seq x y z
N MET A 1 28.55 -25.56 14.21
CA MET A 1 27.69 -24.67 15.03
C MET A 1 26.31 -25.29 15.09
N ALA A 2 25.77 -25.54 16.28
CA ALA A 2 24.37 -25.97 16.40
C ALA A 2 23.46 -24.88 15.81
N PRO A 3 22.44 -25.22 15.00
CA PRO A 3 21.47 -24.23 14.57
C PRO A 3 20.75 -23.73 15.82
N THR A 4 20.88 -22.44 16.11
CA THR A 4 20.12 -21.77 17.17
C THR A 4 18.63 -21.97 16.89
N SER A 5 17.97 -22.82 17.67
CA SER A 5 16.54 -23.07 17.59
C SER A 5 15.77 -21.88 18.18
N GLY A 6 14.87 -21.30 17.41
CA GLY A 6 13.99 -20.22 17.83
C GLY A 6 12.96 -19.95 16.75
N GLY A 7 11.77 -19.51 17.14
CA GLY A 7 10.72 -19.06 16.23
C GLY A 7 10.56 -17.56 16.29
N TYR A 8 10.29 -16.94 15.14
CA TYR A 8 9.85 -15.56 15.03
C TYR A 8 8.40 -15.55 14.58
N VAL A 9 7.63 -14.60 15.09
CA VAL A 9 6.21 -14.42 14.75
C VAL A 9 5.94 -12.95 14.40
N SER A 10 5.10 -12.73 13.39
CA SER A 10 4.53 -11.42 13.08
C SER A 10 3.09 -11.56 12.59
N GLY A 11 2.36 -10.44 12.50
CA GLY A 11 1.09 -10.31 11.79
C GLY A 11 -0.13 -10.14 12.66
N SER A 12 -0.09 -10.57 13.93
CA SER A 12 -1.07 -10.16 14.93
C SER A 12 -0.77 -10.77 16.31
N ARG A 13 0.10 -10.12 17.08
CA ARG A 13 0.12 -10.35 18.55
C ARG A 13 -1.15 -9.80 19.21
N GLU A 14 -1.89 -8.90 18.59
CA GLU A 14 -3.13 -8.35 19.17
C GLU A 14 -4.29 -9.36 19.16
N ALA A 15 -4.46 -10.15 18.09
CA ALA A 15 -5.49 -11.19 18.00
C ALA A 15 -5.08 -12.52 18.65
N TRP A 16 -3.79 -12.75 18.89
CA TRP A 16 -3.30 -13.88 19.69
C TRP A 16 -2.16 -13.44 20.63
N PRO A 17 -2.50 -12.74 21.74
CA PRO A 17 -1.51 -12.14 22.65
C PRO A 17 -0.54 -13.14 23.28
N ASP A 18 -1.07 -14.31 23.64
CA ASP A 18 -0.32 -15.34 24.36
C ASP A 18 0.36 -16.36 23.41
N LEU A 19 0.47 -16.05 22.11
CA LEU A 19 1.12 -16.95 21.15
C LEU A 19 2.63 -17.00 21.40
N GLU A 20 3.10 -18.15 21.85
CA GLU A 20 4.53 -18.46 21.88
C GLU A 20 4.99 -18.93 20.49
N PRO A 21 6.04 -18.31 19.90
CA PRO A 21 6.53 -18.71 18.59
C PRO A 21 6.97 -20.18 18.58
N PRO A 22 6.40 -21.03 17.70
CA PRO A 22 6.79 -22.42 17.59
C PRO A 22 8.29 -22.55 17.30
N ARG A 23 8.96 -23.50 17.96
CA ARG A 23 10.39 -23.75 17.73
C ARG A 23 10.59 -24.36 16.35
N MET A 24 11.31 -23.65 15.49
CA MET A 24 11.66 -24.10 14.15
C MET A 24 13.18 -24.26 14.01
N SER A 25 13.58 -25.30 13.29
CA SER A 25 14.97 -25.48 12.88
C SER A 25 15.20 -24.73 11.57
N ARG A 26 16.26 -23.92 11.53
CA ARG A 26 16.70 -23.22 10.32
C ARG A 26 16.96 -24.21 9.19
N ASP A 27 16.50 -23.84 8.00
CA ASP A 27 16.67 -24.58 6.74
C ASP A 27 16.10 -26.01 6.77
N ALA A 28 15.24 -26.32 7.75
CA ALA A 28 14.56 -27.60 7.82
C ALA A 28 13.55 -27.74 6.66
N PRO A 29 13.27 -28.98 6.20
CA PRO A 29 12.26 -29.23 5.18
C PRO A 29 10.93 -28.58 5.55
N ARG A 30 10.44 -27.70 4.69
CA ARG A 30 9.25 -26.89 4.93
C ARG A 30 7.99 -27.75 5.17
N PRO A 31 7.69 -28.82 4.38
CA PRO A 31 6.49 -29.64 4.62
C PRO A 31 6.44 -30.27 6.02
N ALA A 32 7.55 -30.86 6.47
CA ALA A 32 7.63 -31.45 7.83
C ALA A 32 7.61 -30.39 8.93
N THR A 33 8.00 -29.15 8.63
CA THR A 33 7.93 -28.04 9.58
C THR A 33 6.53 -27.49 9.70
N ILE A 34 5.78 -27.40 8.60
CA ILE A 34 4.36 -26.98 8.60
C ILE A 34 3.53 -27.87 9.53
N LEU A 35 3.67 -29.20 9.43
CA LEU A 35 2.93 -30.13 10.31
C LEU A 35 3.25 -29.91 11.79
N ARG A 36 4.55 -29.81 12.13
CA ARG A 36 4.98 -29.55 13.51
C ARG A 36 4.51 -28.20 14.04
N VAL A 37 4.46 -27.19 13.18
CA VAL A 37 3.94 -25.87 13.52
C VAL A 37 2.43 -25.94 13.76
N ALA A 38 1.68 -26.66 12.91
CA ALA A 38 0.26 -26.89 13.10
C ALA A 38 -0.03 -27.54 14.46
N ASP A 39 0.63 -28.66 14.78
CA ASP A 39 0.50 -29.34 16.08
C ASP A 39 0.81 -28.40 17.26
N ALA A 40 1.85 -27.56 17.12
CA ALA A 40 2.26 -26.62 18.16
C ALA A 40 1.24 -25.48 18.36
N LEU A 41 0.51 -25.09 17.32
CA LEU A 41 -0.54 -24.07 17.41
C LEU A 41 -1.83 -24.66 18.00
N GLU A 42 -2.15 -25.91 17.68
CA GLU A 42 -3.27 -26.63 18.31
C GLU A 42 -3.05 -26.82 19.80
N ALA A 43 -1.82 -27.15 20.21
CA ALA A 43 -1.43 -27.23 21.62
C ALA A 43 -1.59 -25.89 22.36
N GLN A 44 -1.58 -24.77 21.64
CA GLN A 44 -1.83 -23.42 22.17
C GLN A 44 -3.30 -22.97 22.01
N GLY A 45 -4.20 -23.91 21.68
CA GLY A 45 -5.64 -23.72 21.64
C GLY A 45 -6.20 -23.27 20.29
N GLY A 46 -5.39 -23.25 19.23
CA GLY A 46 -5.88 -23.12 17.86
C GLY A 46 -6.62 -24.39 17.40
N GLU A 47 -7.50 -24.25 16.43
CA GLU A 47 -8.17 -25.36 15.74
C GLU A 47 -7.75 -25.31 14.27
N VAL A 48 -6.97 -26.28 13.81
CA VAL A 48 -6.57 -26.32 12.39
C VAL A 48 -7.78 -26.73 11.56
N LEU A 49 -8.21 -25.83 10.67
CA LEU A 49 -9.35 -26.05 9.80
C LEU A 49 -8.92 -26.74 8.51
N GLU A 50 -7.78 -26.31 7.95
CA GLU A 50 -7.26 -26.82 6.68
C GLU A 50 -5.75 -26.62 6.58
N LEU A 51 -5.06 -27.57 5.94
CA LEU A 51 -3.66 -27.42 5.54
C LEU A 51 -3.60 -27.15 4.05
N PHE A 52 -2.70 -26.26 3.64
CA PHE A 52 -2.52 -25.84 2.25
C PHE A 52 -3.80 -25.27 1.63
N ARG A 53 -4.50 -24.40 2.38
CA ARG A 53 -5.71 -23.72 1.91
C ARG A 53 -5.39 -22.84 0.71
N GLU A 54 -6.05 -23.10 -0.40
CA GLU A 54 -6.01 -22.24 -1.57
C GLU A 54 -7.01 -21.09 -1.42
N VAL A 55 -6.58 -19.90 -1.82
CA VAL A 55 -7.35 -18.65 -1.77
C VAL A 55 -7.26 -18.00 -3.14
N GLU A 56 -8.41 -17.61 -3.67
CA GLU A 56 -8.54 -16.97 -4.97
C GLU A 56 -9.08 -15.55 -4.83
N SER A 57 -8.59 -14.67 -5.69
CA SER A 57 -9.01 -13.28 -5.84
C SER A 57 -8.87 -12.87 -7.31
N GLU A 58 -9.34 -11.66 -7.66
CA GLU A 58 -9.09 -11.08 -8.98
C GLU A 58 -7.58 -10.87 -9.26
N GLU A 59 -6.77 -10.76 -8.20
CA GLU A 59 -5.30 -10.58 -8.26
C GLU A 59 -4.55 -11.91 -8.45
N GLY A 60 -5.27 -13.03 -8.43
CA GLY A 60 -4.77 -14.39 -8.63
C GLY A 60 -5.01 -15.30 -7.43
N SER A 61 -4.26 -16.41 -7.38
CA SER A 61 -4.35 -17.41 -6.31
C SER A 61 -3.11 -17.48 -5.43
N ALA A 62 -3.34 -17.89 -4.19
CA ALA A 62 -2.34 -18.08 -3.14
C ALA A 62 -2.65 -19.33 -2.32
N VAL A 63 -1.62 -20.03 -1.88
CA VAL A 63 -1.75 -21.17 -0.96
C VAL A 63 -1.14 -20.80 0.39
N PHE A 64 -1.95 -20.92 1.44
CA PHE A 64 -1.52 -20.74 2.82
C PHE A 64 -1.28 -22.10 3.48
N PRO A 65 -0.06 -22.35 3.99
CA PRO A 65 0.31 -23.62 4.61
C PRO A 65 -0.66 -24.10 5.69
N ILE A 66 -1.16 -23.20 6.53
CA ILE A 66 -2.06 -23.53 7.64
C ILE A 66 -3.16 -22.49 7.68
N HIS A 67 -4.41 -22.96 7.69
CA HIS A 67 -5.58 -22.17 8.01
C HIS A 67 -6.18 -22.69 9.32
N LEU A 68 -6.29 -21.82 10.32
CA LEU A 68 -6.79 -22.19 11.63
C LEU A 68 -7.83 -21.20 12.16
N ARG A 69 -8.51 -21.59 13.22
CA ARG A 69 -9.43 -20.75 13.98
C ARG A 69 -9.03 -20.67 15.44
N LYS A 70 -9.15 -19.47 16.03
CA LYS A 70 -8.98 -19.24 17.47
C LYS A 70 -9.90 -18.13 17.94
N GLY A 71 -10.71 -18.41 18.97
CA GLY A 71 -11.56 -17.38 19.58
C GLY A 71 -12.52 -16.70 18.60
N GLY A 72 -13.02 -17.45 17.60
CA GLY A 72 -13.92 -16.92 16.57
C GLY A 72 -13.24 -16.18 15.42
N ARG A 73 -11.91 -16.01 15.44
CA ARG A 73 -11.13 -15.40 14.34
C ARG A 73 -10.44 -16.46 13.49
N GLU A 74 -10.35 -16.23 12.20
CA GLU A 74 -9.59 -17.06 11.26
C GLU A 74 -8.16 -16.54 11.13
N PHE A 75 -7.18 -17.44 11.07
CA PHE A 75 -5.79 -17.11 10.84
C PHE A 75 -5.25 -17.91 9.65
N PHE A 76 -4.64 -17.19 8.72
CA PHE A 76 -3.90 -17.75 7.61
C PHE A 76 -2.42 -17.61 7.91
N ILE A 77 -1.73 -18.74 8.01
CA ILE A 77 -0.34 -18.77 8.47
C ILE A 77 0.60 -19.10 7.33
N GLU A 78 1.62 -18.26 7.24
CA GLU A 78 2.80 -18.47 6.43
C GLU A 78 3.94 -19.04 7.28
N VAL A 79 4.66 -20.03 6.74
CA VAL A 79 5.77 -20.69 7.43
C VAL A 79 7.02 -20.64 6.55
N GLU A 80 8.06 -19.94 7.02
CA GLU A 80 9.32 -19.77 6.31
C GLU A 80 10.51 -20.33 7.09
N THR A 81 11.13 -21.40 6.56
CA THR A 81 12.25 -22.08 7.21
C THR A 81 13.61 -21.64 6.69
N GLY A 82 13.67 -21.01 5.51
CA GLY A 82 14.89 -20.51 4.88
C GLY A 82 15.17 -19.05 5.23
N ARG A 83 16.34 -18.56 4.78
CA ARG A 83 16.68 -17.14 4.88
C ARG A 83 15.75 -16.28 4.02
N TRP A 84 15.46 -15.10 4.54
CA TRP A 84 14.74 -14.07 3.80
C TRP A 84 15.60 -13.51 2.67
N SER A 85 15.06 -13.56 1.46
CA SER A 85 15.53 -12.83 0.30
C SER A 85 14.40 -11.89 -0.15
N ARG A 86 14.72 -10.87 -0.95
CA ARG A 86 13.69 -9.99 -1.52
C ARG A 86 12.60 -10.77 -2.27
N GLN A 87 12.97 -11.86 -2.95
CA GLN A 87 12.01 -12.71 -3.65
C GLN A 87 11.04 -13.41 -2.67
N VAL A 88 11.54 -13.90 -1.54
CA VAL A 88 10.71 -14.54 -0.50
C VAL A 88 9.79 -13.51 0.15
N GLU A 89 10.31 -12.34 0.51
CA GLU A 89 9.54 -11.22 1.03
C GLU A 89 8.39 -10.86 0.08
N GLN A 90 8.71 -10.64 -1.20
CA GLN A 90 7.73 -10.30 -2.22
C GLN A 90 6.66 -11.40 -2.41
N SER A 91 7.07 -12.67 -2.32
CA SER A 91 6.16 -13.81 -2.42
C SER A 91 5.21 -13.90 -1.23
N VAL A 92 5.67 -13.61 -0.01
CA VAL A 92 4.82 -13.55 1.19
C VAL A 92 3.84 -12.38 1.06
N LEU A 93 4.32 -11.17 0.77
CA LEU A 93 3.45 -9.99 0.63
C LEU A 93 2.40 -10.16 -0.47
N ARG A 94 2.76 -10.77 -1.60
CA ARG A 94 1.80 -11.11 -2.67
C ARG A 94 0.67 -12.01 -2.16
N ARG A 95 1.02 -13.06 -1.39
CA ARG A 95 0.00 -13.98 -0.84
C ARG A 95 -0.93 -13.25 0.13
N VAL A 96 -0.39 -12.36 0.95
CA VAL A 96 -1.17 -11.54 1.89
C VAL A 96 -2.10 -10.57 1.16
N SER A 97 -1.64 -9.93 0.08
CA SER A 97 -2.49 -9.11 -0.81
C SER A 97 -3.68 -9.91 -1.33
N ILE A 98 -3.41 -11.07 -1.95
CA ILE A 98 -4.44 -11.97 -2.51
C ILE A 98 -5.45 -12.40 -1.44
N LEU A 99 -4.99 -12.73 -0.23
CA LEU A 99 -5.89 -13.10 0.84
C LEU A 99 -6.85 -11.96 1.18
N ARG A 100 -6.35 -10.72 1.27
CA ARG A 100 -7.15 -9.56 1.66
C ARG A 100 -8.18 -9.18 0.60
N SER A 101 -7.82 -9.26 -0.68
CA SER A 101 -8.73 -9.00 -1.79
C SER A 101 -9.69 -10.15 -2.09
N SER A 102 -9.51 -11.32 -1.46
CA SER A 102 -10.41 -12.46 -1.61
C SER A 102 -11.72 -12.33 -0.84
N ALA A 103 -12.70 -13.19 -1.17
CA ALA A 103 -13.97 -13.29 -0.46
C ALA A 103 -13.83 -13.68 1.04
N VAL A 104 -12.68 -14.20 1.44
CA VAL A 104 -12.39 -14.62 2.83
C VAL A 104 -11.48 -13.64 3.57
N GLY A 105 -11.04 -12.55 2.92
CA GLY A 105 -10.13 -11.52 3.44
C GLY A 105 -10.75 -10.46 4.36
N GLY A 106 -11.70 -10.83 5.23
CA GLY A 106 -12.49 -9.90 6.03
C GLY A 106 -11.84 -9.39 7.33
N ARG A 107 -12.59 -8.59 8.10
CA ARG A 107 -12.16 -8.03 9.41
C ARG A 107 -11.82 -9.08 10.47
N ASP A 108 -12.40 -10.27 10.37
CA ASP A 108 -12.17 -11.38 11.30
C ASP A 108 -11.05 -12.33 10.84
N THR A 109 -10.35 -11.97 9.76
CA THR A 109 -9.24 -12.71 9.17
C THR A 109 -7.92 -12.05 9.53
N SER A 110 -6.98 -12.83 10.05
CA SER A 110 -5.64 -12.38 10.41
C SER A 110 -4.58 -13.20 9.67
N VAL A 111 -3.42 -12.60 9.42
CA VAL A 111 -2.26 -13.31 8.88
C VAL A 111 -1.22 -13.46 9.98
N LEU A 112 -0.61 -14.64 10.09
CA LEU A 112 0.61 -14.81 10.88
C LEU A 112 1.75 -15.29 9.99
N VAL A 113 2.92 -14.69 10.18
CA VAL A 113 4.15 -15.16 9.55
C VAL A 113 5.01 -15.78 10.63
N LEU A 114 5.34 -17.06 10.47
CA LEU A 114 6.22 -17.81 11.35
C LEU A 114 7.51 -18.11 10.61
N SER A 115 8.65 -17.74 11.21
CA SER A 115 9.95 -17.99 10.60
C SER A 115 11.01 -18.54 11.54
N SER A 116 11.93 -19.34 11.01
CA SER A 116 13.14 -19.81 11.70
C SER A 116 14.27 -18.75 11.71
N TYR A 117 14.11 -17.70 10.91
CA TYR A 117 15.00 -16.53 10.81
C TYR A 117 14.23 -15.26 11.22
N PRO A 118 14.91 -14.19 11.68
CA PRO A 118 14.26 -12.92 11.96
C PRO A 118 13.42 -12.45 10.76
N ILE A 119 12.17 -12.09 11.02
CA ILE A 119 11.24 -11.64 9.97
C ILE A 119 11.61 -10.20 9.59
N PRO A 120 11.75 -9.88 8.29
CA PRO A 120 12.05 -8.54 7.81
C PRO A 120 11.02 -7.52 8.29
N GLU A 121 11.48 -6.31 8.60
CA GLU A 121 10.61 -5.22 9.06
C GLU A 121 9.48 -4.92 8.08
N VAL A 122 9.74 -4.99 6.77
CA VAL A 122 8.72 -4.81 5.71
C VAL A 122 7.55 -5.77 5.88
N VAL A 123 7.87 -7.05 6.10
CA VAL A 123 6.88 -8.10 6.27
C VAL A 123 6.14 -7.84 7.57
N CYS A 124 6.86 -7.54 8.65
CA CYS A 124 6.23 -7.26 9.93
C CYS A 124 5.24 -6.09 9.88
N ALA A 125 5.61 -5.00 9.22
CA ALA A 125 4.77 -3.83 9.06
C ALA A 125 3.53 -4.14 8.21
N LEU A 126 3.70 -4.88 7.11
CA LEU A 126 2.63 -5.13 6.15
C LEU A 126 1.71 -6.30 6.51
N VAL A 127 2.09 -7.20 7.41
CA VAL A 127 1.15 -8.23 7.90
C VAL A 127 0.26 -7.75 9.04
N GLY A 128 0.50 -6.55 9.57
CA GLY A 128 -0.28 -5.94 10.65
C GLY A 128 -1.68 -5.43 10.24
N THR A 129 -2.40 -4.91 11.22
CA THR A 129 -3.79 -4.43 11.12
C THR A 129 -3.92 -2.91 10.94
N ASP A 130 -2.79 -2.18 10.85
CA ASP A 130 -2.80 -0.74 10.60
C ASP A 130 -3.54 -0.43 9.28
N PRO A 131 -4.51 0.51 9.26
CA PRO A 131 -5.22 0.88 8.05
C PRO A 131 -4.30 1.28 6.87
N ARG A 132 -3.13 1.87 7.13
CA ARG A 132 -2.13 2.24 6.12
C ARG A 132 -1.51 1.00 5.49
N THR A 133 -1.27 -0.04 6.28
CA THR A 133 -0.83 -1.35 5.80
C THR A 133 -1.88 -1.98 4.88
N LEU A 134 -3.18 -1.78 5.14
CA LEU A 134 -4.25 -2.24 4.24
C LEU A 134 -4.13 -1.59 2.86
N VAL A 135 -4.02 -0.27 2.83
CA VAL A 135 -3.88 0.47 1.56
C VAL A 135 -2.63 0.05 0.80
N GLN A 136 -1.50 -0.13 1.51
CA GLN A 136 -0.27 -0.52 0.86
C GLN A 136 -0.32 -1.92 0.24
N LEU A 137 -1.00 -2.86 0.89
CA LEU A 137 -1.18 -4.20 0.33
C LEU A 137 -2.17 -4.22 -0.83
N ASP A 138 -3.27 -3.47 -0.75
CA ASP A 138 -4.21 -3.32 -1.86
C ASP A 138 -3.54 -2.71 -3.11
N LEU A 139 -2.48 -1.93 -2.92
CA LEU A 139 -1.70 -1.28 -3.98
C LEU A 139 -0.34 -1.95 -4.23
N TYR A 140 -0.13 -3.16 -3.68
CA TYR A 140 1.13 -3.87 -3.84
C TYR A 140 1.32 -4.41 -5.26
N LEU A 141 0.22 -4.80 -5.91
CA LEU A 141 0.18 -5.23 -7.31
C LEU A 141 -0.92 -4.44 -8.04
N PRO A 142 -0.67 -3.17 -8.38
CA PRO A 142 -1.66 -2.37 -9.07
C PRO A 142 -2.04 -3.02 -10.40
N THR A 143 -3.33 -3.01 -10.72
CA THR A 143 -3.85 -3.64 -11.94
C THR A 143 -3.72 -2.71 -13.14
N SER A 144 -3.90 -1.41 -12.90
CA SER A 144 -3.68 -0.35 -13.87
C SER A 144 -2.20 0.03 -13.95
N ARG A 145 -1.84 0.56 -15.12
CA ARG A 145 -0.51 1.13 -15.39
C ARG A 145 -0.57 2.59 -15.83
N ASP A 146 -1.78 3.13 -16.01
CA ASP A 146 -2.03 4.51 -16.36
C ASP A 146 -2.35 5.33 -15.10
N PRO A 147 -2.01 6.63 -15.06
CA PRO A 147 -2.26 7.46 -13.88
C PRO A 147 -3.74 7.53 -13.46
N GLU A 148 -4.67 7.56 -14.40
CA GLU A 148 -6.11 7.63 -14.08
C GLU A 148 -6.59 6.38 -13.33
N GLY A 149 -6.21 5.19 -13.79
CA GLY A 149 -6.56 3.94 -13.13
C GLY A 149 -5.84 3.78 -11.78
N LEU A 150 -4.55 4.14 -11.69
CA LEU A 150 -3.80 4.14 -10.43
C LEU A 150 -4.41 5.08 -9.37
N SER A 151 -4.87 6.26 -9.78
CA SER A 151 -5.57 7.21 -8.92
C SER A 151 -6.88 6.64 -8.38
N GLU A 152 -7.64 5.94 -9.22
CA GLU A 152 -8.90 5.30 -8.81
C GLU A 152 -8.65 4.10 -7.88
N GLU A 153 -7.60 3.30 -8.13
CA GLU A 153 -7.17 2.24 -7.21
C GLU A 153 -6.80 2.81 -5.83
N PHE A 154 -6.00 3.89 -5.80
CA PHE A 154 -5.66 4.58 -4.56
C PHE A 154 -6.91 5.05 -3.81
N ARG A 155 -7.81 5.77 -4.49
CA ARG A 155 -9.07 6.25 -3.91
C ARG A 155 -9.90 5.13 -3.29
N ARG A 156 -10.02 3.99 -3.99
CA ARG A 156 -10.79 2.84 -3.49
C ARG A 156 -10.13 2.24 -2.26
N ALA A 157 -8.83 1.99 -2.31
CA ALA A 157 -8.07 1.43 -1.20
C ALA A 157 -8.13 2.35 0.03
N ALA A 158 -7.75 3.62 -0.13
CA ALA A 158 -7.77 4.60 0.94
C ALA A 158 -9.18 4.86 1.47
N GLY A 159 -10.19 4.91 0.60
CA GLY A 159 -11.58 5.08 1.01
C GLY A 159 -12.13 3.91 1.83
N ARG A 160 -11.76 2.66 1.48
CA ARG A 160 -12.08 1.48 2.30
C ARG A 160 -11.41 1.56 3.67
N ALA A 161 -10.14 1.92 3.71
CA ALA A 161 -9.36 2.00 4.95
C ALA A 161 -9.86 3.11 5.88
N LEU A 162 -10.23 4.27 5.34
CA LEU A 162 -10.78 5.41 6.09
C LEU A 162 -12.28 5.29 6.37
N GLY A 163 -12.98 4.34 5.76
CA GLY A 163 -14.43 4.21 5.88
C GLY A 163 -15.21 5.38 5.27
N THR A 164 -14.61 6.11 4.33
CA THR A 164 -15.22 7.28 3.67
C THR A 164 -14.91 7.29 2.19
N ARG A 165 -15.77 7.90 1.38
CA ARG A 165 -15.49 8.08 -0.05
C ARG A 165 -14.54 9.25 -0.22
N ILE A 166 -13.32 8.96 -0.66
CA ILE A 166 -12.34 9.99 -1.04
C ILE A 166 -12.63 10.45 -2.45
N GLU A 167 -12.69 11.76 -2.68
CA GLU A 167 -12.84 12.34 -4.02
C GLU A 167 -11.54 12.84 -4.61
N THR A 168 -11.49 12.97 -5.94
CA THR A 168 -10.37 13.55 -6.67
C THR A 168 -10.52 15.08 -6.63
N SER A 169 -10.42 15.64 -5.43
CA SER A 169 -10.64 17.06 -5.14
C SER A 169 -9.59 17.53 -4.12
N PRO A 170 -9.06 18.77 -4.27
CA PRO A 170 -8.05 19.30 -3.35
C PRO A 170 -8.46 19.27 -1.87
N GLU A 171 -9.77 19.32 -1.58
CA GLU A 171 -10.32 19.29 -0.22
C GLU A 171 -10.02 18.00 0.54
N TYR A 172 -9.76 16.90 -0.17
CA TYR A 172 -9.44 15.59 0.44
C TYR A 172 -7.95 15.39 0.69
N LEU A 173 -7.08 16.23 0.13
CA LEU A 173 -5.62 16.07 0.28
C LEU A 173 -5.15 16.15 1.75
N PRO A 174 -5.65 17.06 2.61
CA PRO A 174 -5.27 17.07 4.02
C PRO A 174 -5.62 15.76 4.75
N LEU A 175 -6.81 15.20 4.49
CA LEU A 175 -7.22 13.91 5.06
C LEU A 175 -6.31 12.76 4.58
N VAL A 176 -5.92 12.79 3.30
CA VAL A 176 -5.00 11.81 2.72
C VAL A 176 -3.60 11.93 3.33
N GLU A 177 -3.10 13.13 3.58
CA GLU A 177 -1.82 13.35 4.26
C GLU A 177 -1.83 12.83 5.69
N GLU A 178 -2.83 13.21 6.48
CA GLU A 178 -3.01 12.72 7.85
C GLU A 178 -3.07 11.18 7.88
N PHE A 179 -3.75 10.59 6.90
CA PHE A 179 -3.79 9.13 6.76
C PHE A 179 -2.42 8.54 6.46
N VAL A 180 -1.63 9.12 5.55
CA VAL A 180 -0.30 8.59 5.16
C VAL A 180 0.72 8.74 6.28
N LEU A 181 0.75 9.90 6.95
CA LEU A 181 1.65 10.18 8.08
C LEU A 181 1.21 9.48 9.37
N GLY A 182 -0.09 9.24 9.54
CA GLY A 182 -0.64 8.71 10.77
C GLY A 182 -0.36 9.59 12.00
N PRO A 183 -0.58 9.06 13.22
CA PRO A 183 -0.57 9.86 14.45
C PRO A 183 0.78 10.45 14.84
N SER A 184 1.88 9.88 14.34
CA SER A 184 3.24 10.35 14.62
C SER A 184 3.65 11.56 13.78
N GLY A 185 2.88 11.92 12.74
CA GLY A 185 3.30 12.92 11.76
C GLY A 185 4.46 12.45 10.87
N GLU A 186 4.78 11.16 10.90
CA GLU A 186 5.91 10.55 10.22
C GLU A 186 5.39 9.51 9.21
N PRO A 187 5.85 9.54 7.95
CA PRO A 187 5.43 8.58 6.93
C PRO A 187 5.55 7.12 7.41
N PHE A 188 4.71 6.24 6.86
CA PHE A 188 4.82 4.81 7.16
C PHE A 188 6.25 4.33 6.83
N PRO A 189 6.94 3.62 7.74
CA PRO A 189 8.39 3.40 7.65
C PRO A 189 8.88 2.78 6.35
N GLN A 190 8.00 2.08 5.63
CA GLN A 190 8.30 1.45 4.35
C GLN A 190 7.09 1.57 3.44
N PHE A 191 7.02 2.68 2.71
CA PHE A 191 6.00 2.90 1.69
C PHE A 191 6.37 2.12 0.42
N LEU A 192 5.48 1.24 -0.03
CA LEU A 192 5.71 0.45 -1.24
C LEU A 192 5.68 1.32 -2.49
N ASP A 193 6.54 1.00 -3.47
CA ASP A 193 6.64 1.75 -4.74
C ASP A 193 5.28 1.87 -5.46
N GLY A 194 4.50 0.77 -5.48
CA GLY A 194 3.16 0.77 -6.06
C GLY A 194 2.21 1.76 -5.37
N SER A 195 2.29 1.87 -4.04
CA SER A 195 1.51 2.84 -3.27
C SER A 195 1.98 4.27 -3.54
N ALA A 196 3.30 4.50 -3.67
CA ALA A 196 3.85 5.82 -3.99
C ALA A 196 3.37 6.31 -5.36
N LEU A 197 3.41 5.42 -6.35
CA LEU A 197 2.90 5.69 -7.70
C LEU A 197 1.41 6.00 -7.68
N ALA A 198 0.60 5.21 -6.97
CA ALA A 198 -0.83 5.41 -6.90
C ALA A 198 -1.21 6.72 -6.17
N LEU A 199 -0.48 7.09 -5.10
CA LEU A 199 -0.64 8.37 -4.42
C LEU A 199 -0.22 9.56 -5.31
N GLY A 200 0.87 9.44 -6.06
CA GLY A 200 1.30 10.46 -7.02
C GLY A 200 0.30 10.64 -8.16
N ALA A 201 -0.25 9.54 -8.67
CA ALA A 201 -1.32 9.56 -9.65
C ALA A 201 -2.60 10.22 -9.08
N TYR A 202 -2.94 9.93 -7.82
CA TYR A 202 -4.06 10.59 -7.14
C TYR A 202 -3.87 12.10 -6.99
N LEU A 203 -2.68 12.55 -6.60
CA LEU A 203 -2.33 13.97 -6.53
C LEU A 203 -2.46 14.64 -7.90
N GLY A 204 -1.89 14.04 -8.93
CA GLY A 204 -1.97 14.59 -10.28
C GLY A 204 -3.40 14.66 -10.80
N GLU A 205 -4.17 13.58 -10.67
CA GLU A 205 -5.59 13.57 -11.04
C GLU A 205 -6.40 14.63 -10.28
N THR A 206 -6.05 14.88 -9.01
CA THR A 206 -6.68 15.94 -8.20
C THR A 206 -6.45 17.31 -8.80
N ILE A 207 -5.23 17.61 -9.25
CA ILE A 207 -4.90 18.86 -9.94
C ILE A 207 -5.59 18.93 -11.30
N ARG A 208 -5.45 17.89 -12.13
CA ARG A 208 -6.01 17.83 -13.49
C ARG A 208 -7.52 18.06 -13.48
N ARG A 209 -8.26 17.35 -12.62
CA ARG A 209 -9.71 17.50 -12.52
C ARG A 209 -10.15 18.84 -11.95
N ALA A 210 -9.40 19.41 -11.01
CA ALA A 210 -9.71 20.75 -10.50
C ALA A 210 -9.61 21.81 -11.60
N VAL A 211 -8.66 21.65 -12.53
CA VAL A 211 -8.52 22.53 -13.70
C VAL A 211 -9.65 22.29 -14.71
N GLU A 212 -9.87 21.04 -15.13
CA GLU A 212 -10.87 20.71 -16.17
C GLU A 212 -12.33 20.99 -15.77
N SER A 213 -12.64 20.93 -14.47
CA SER A 213 -14.03 21.08 -13.99
C SER A 213 -14.45 22.53 -13.71
N SER A 214 -13.54 23.50 -13.82
CA SER A 214 -13.82 24.88 -13.45
C SER A 214 -13.64 25.84 -14.62
N GLU A 215 -14.68 26.63 -14.90
CA GLU A 215 -14.65 27.75 -15.85
C GLU A 215 -13.56 28.78 -15.51
N ARG A 216 -13.03 28.77 -14.27
CA ARG A 216 -11.95 29.65 -13.82
C ARG A 216 -10.60 29.36 -14.47
N PHE A 217 -10.46 28.23 -15.15
CA PHE A 217 -9.23 27.86 -15.86
C PHE A 217 -9.46 27.70 -17.36
N GLU A 218 -10.44 28.43 -17.92
CA GLU A 218 -10.66 28.47 -19.36
C GLU A 218 -9.36 28.83 -20.10
N GLY A 219 -9.03 28.07 -21.15
CA GLY A 219 -7.79 28.23 -21.91
C GLY A 219 -6.64 27.31 -21.46
N PHE A 220 -6.74 26.66 -20.30
CA PHE A 220 -5.76 25.65 -19.86
C PHE A 220 -6.22 24.23 -20.21
N THR A 221 -5.26 23.40 -20.64
CA THR A 221 -5.41 21.96 -20.81
C THR A 221 -4.36 21.27 -19.96
N VAL A 222 -4.76 20.24 -19.22
CA VAL A 222 -3.86 19.47 -18.35
C VAL A 222 -3.95 18.00 -18.76
N ARG A 223 -2.81 17.40 -19.09
CA ARG A 223 -2.75 16.01 -19.54
C ARG A 223 -1.55 15.27 -18.96
N TRP A 224 -1.72 13.97 -18.74
CA TRP A 224 -0.59 13.10 -18.45
C TRP A 224 0.25 12.90 -19.70
N GLU A 225 1.56 13.06 -19.54
CA GLU A 225 2.55 12.70 -20.55
C GLU A 225 3.73 11.99 -19.91
N ARG A 226 4.47 11.28 -20.75
CA ARG A 226 5.76 10.71 -20.35
C ARG A 226 6.87 11.69 -20.67
N SER A 227 7.60 12.13 -19.65
CA SER A 227 8.75 13.02 -19.77
C SER A 227 10.05 12.34 -19.27
N GLY A 228 11.18 13.01 -19.49
CA GLY A 228 12.55 12.55 -19.19
C GLY A 228 13.29 11.94 -20.39
N GLU A 229 14.64 11.88 -20.32
CA GLU A 229 15.51 11.34 -21.40
C GLU A 229 15.15 9.89 -21.81
N SER A 230 14.50 9.14 -20.92
CA SER A 230 14.01 7.77 -21.15
C SER A 230 12.50 7.66 -21.41
N GLY A 231 11.72 8.75 -21.31
CA GLY A 231 10.26 8.74 -21.43
C GLY A 231 9.57 7.79 -20.42
N SER A 232 10.16 7.62 -19.24
CA SER A 232 9.70 6.63 -18.25
C SER A 232 8.99 7.25 -17.04
N GLN A 233 8.93 8.58 -16.95
CA GLN A 233 8.30 9.28 -15.84
C GLN A 233 7.00 9.92 -16.30
N GLU A 234 5.89 9.55 -15.65
CA GLU A 234 4.61 10.20 -15.87
C GLU A 234 4.63 11.58 -15.19
N VAL A 235 4.39 12.62 -15.97
CA VAL A 235 4.28 14.02 -15.54
C VAL A 235 2.95 14.59 -15.98
N LEU A 236 2.49 15.64 -15.30
CA LEU A 236 1.36 16.42 -15.76
C LEU A 236 1.86 17.62 -16.55
N VAL A 237 1.49 17.66 -17.83
CA VAL A 237 1.78 18.79 -18.71
C VAL A 237 0.58 19.71 -18.69
N VAL A 238 0.84 20.96 -18.31
CA VAL A 238 -0.13 22.05 -18.38
C VAL A 238 0.22 22.92 -19.57
N SER A 239 -0.72 23.05 -20.50
CA SER A 239 -0.60 23.86 -21.71
C SER A 239 -1.73 24.88 -21.75
N GLY A 240 -1.42 26.11 -22.18
CA GLY A 240 -2.42 27.18 -22.31
C GLY A 240 -1.98 28.49 -21.67
N GLY A 241 -2.86 29.48 -21.73
CA GLY A 241 -2.61 30.87 -21.31
C GLY A 241 -1.98 31.76 -22.41
N ALA A 242 -1.78 33.05 -22.13
CA ALA A 242 -1.37 34.06 -23.12
C ALA A 242 0.00 33.85 -23.78
N ALA A 243 0.85 32.97 -23.26
CA ALA A 243 2.23 32.80 -23.70
C ALA A 243 2.55 31.50 -24.48
N ASP A 244 1.55 30.67 -24.85
CA ASP A 244 1.78 29.28 -25.30
C ASP A 244 2.72 28.50 -24.33
N GLY A 245 2.68 28.90 -23.06
CA GLY A 245 3.51 28.35 -22.01
C GLY A 245 3.13 26.90 -21.77
N THR A 246 4.12 26.02 -21.82
CA THR A 246 3.97 24.63 -21.39
C THR A 246 4.89 24.41 -20.21
N PHE A 247 4.34 23.94 -19.10
CA PHE A 247 5.13 23.56 -17.95
C PHE A 247 4.73 22.17 -17.45
N GLU A 248 5.72 21.49 -16.86
CA GLU A 248 5.59 20.14 -16.35
C GLU A 248 5.49 20.16 -14.82
N LEU A 249 4.54 19.40 -14.30
CA LEU A 249 4.41 19.11 -12.89
C LEU A 249 4.82 17.65 -12.67
N ASP A 250 5.54 17.40 -11.59
CA ASP A 250 5.98 16.06 -11.18
C ASP A 250 5.30 15.61 -9.87
N PRO A 251 4.01 15.16 -9.94
CA PRO A 251 3.31 14.63 -8.76
C PRO A 251 4.04 13.45 -8.11
N MET A 252 4.73 12.63 -8.92
CA MET A 252 5.45 11.45 -8.44
C MET A 252 6.66 11.85 -7.59
N GLY A 253 7.46 12.80 -8.10
CA GLY A 253 8.56 13.39 -7.35
C GLY A 253 8.08 14.10 -6.10
N LYS A 254 6.97 14.84 -6.17
CA LYS A 254 6.40 15.52 -5.00
C LYS A 254 5.98 14.53 -3.90
N VAL A 255 5.35 13.42 -4.27
CA VAL A 255 4.98 12.37 -3.31
C VAL A 255 6.20 11.72 -2.67
N ARG A 256 7.28 11.47 -3.43
CA ARG A 256 8.53 10.99 -2.84
C ARG A 256 9.08 11.97 -1.80
N ALA A 257 9.11 13.27 -2.12
CA ALA A 257 9.54 14.29 -1.18
C ALA A 257 8.66 14.33 0.08
N PHE A 258 7.34 14.18 -0.06
CA PHE A 258 6.41 14.08 1.07
C PHE A 258 6.66 12.84 1.93
N LEU A 259 6.92 11.68 1.32
CA LEU A 259 7.24 10.45 2.04
C LEU A 259 8.63 10.48 2.71
N GLU A 260 9.51 11.39 2.31
CA GLU A 260 10.82 11.59 2.93
C GLU A 260 10.81 12.67 4.02
N ASN A 261 10.06 13.76 3.82
CA ASN A 261 10.12 14.97 4.65
C ASN A 261 8.83 15.27 5.44
N GLY A 262 7.78 14.46 5.26
CA GLY A 262 6.49 14.62 5.91
C GLY A 262 5.79 15.94 5.56
N GLU A 263 5.22 16.59 6.57
CA GLU A 263 4.43 17.83 6.43
C GLU A 263 5.17 18.98 5.73
N ARG A 264 6.51 19.01 5.79
CA ARG A 264 7.33 20.01 5.10
C ARG A 264 7.13 19.98 3.59
N ASP A 265 6.76 18.81 3.06
CA ASP A 265 6.48 18.58 1.66
C ASP A 265 5.00 18.26 1.42
N SER A 266 4.09 18.94 2.13
CA SER A 266 2.64 18.80 1.95
C SER A 266 2.21 18.82 0.45
N LEU A 267 1.45 17.79 0.10
CA LEU A 267 0.74 17.59 -1.17
C LEU A 267 -0.44 18.56 -1.33
N ALA A 268 -1.19 18.82 -0.26
CA ALA A 268 -2.31 19.76 -0.19
C ALA A 268 -1.82 21.18 -0.45
N PHE A 269 -0.73 21.58 0.21
CA PHE A 269 -0.07 22.86 -0.06
C PHE A 269 0.41 22.94 -1.52
N TYR A 270 1.06 21.89 -2.02
CA TYR A 270 1.53 21.85 -3.41
C TYR A 270 0.40 21.99 -4.43
N ALA A 271 -0.68 21.23 -4.28
CA ALA A 271 -1.82 21.32 -5.18
C ALA A 271 -2.50 22.69 -5.11
N GLY A 272 -2.66 23.25 -3.90
CA GLY A 272 -3.17 24.61 -3.71
C GLY A 272 -2.32 25.65 -4.42
N TYR A 273 -1.00 25.60 -4.22
CA TYR A 273 -0.04 26.50 -4.86
C TYR A 273 -0.11 26.43 -6.40
N VAL A 274 -0.15 25.23 -6.97
CA VAL A 274 -0.28 25.04 -8.42
C VAL A 274 -1.58 25.65 -8.95
N LEU A 275 -2.71 25.37 -8.29
CA LEU A 275 -4.00 25.88 -8.71
C LEU A 275 -4.11 27.40 -8.56
N ASP A 276 -3.52 27.99 -7.53
CA ASP A 276 -3.50 29.44 -7.35
C ASP A 276 -2.64 30.13 -8.41
N ALA A 277 -1.46 29.58 -8.72
CA ALA A 277 -0.60 30.10 -9.79
C ALA A 277 -1.31 30.09 -11.16
N LEU A 278 -2.06 29.02 -11.45
CA LEU A 278 -2.87 28.93 -12.67
C LEU A 278 -4.02 29.94 -12.72
N ARG A 279 -4.69 30.20 -11.58
CA ARG A 279 -5.72 31.24 -11.50
C ARG A 279 -5.15 32.63 -11.72
N GLU A 280 -3.97 32.90 -11.18
CA GLU A 280 -3.28 34.19 -11.37
C GLU A 280 -2.87 34.42 -12.82
N GLU A 281 -2.48 33.36 -13.54
CA GLU A 281 -2.21 33.43 -14.98
C GLU A 281 -3.52 33.67 -15.77
N ALA A 282 -4.56 32.87 -15.53
CA ALA A 282 -5.87 33.05 -16.17
C ALA A 282 -6.46 34.45 -15.95
N ALA A 283 -6.29 35.00 -14.75
CA ALA A 283 -6.77 36.34 -14.40
C ALA A 283 -5.97 37.46 -15.07
N ARG A 284 -4.67 37.24 -15.35
CA ARG A 284 -3.85 38.15 -16.14
C ARG A 284 -4.31 38.14 -17.60
N ASP A 285 -4.52 36.96 -18.17
CA ASP A 285 -4.96 36.80 -19.56
C ASP A 285 -6.33 37.45 -19.83
N ALA A 286 -7.25 37.39 -18.86
CA ALA A 286 -8.56 38.03 -18.98
C ALA A 286 -8.52 39.57 -18.93
N GLN A 287 -7.39 40.16 -18.53
CA GLN A 287 -7.19 41.62 -18.45
C GLN A 287 -6.44 42.22 -19.65
N GLU A 288 -5.83 41.39 -20.50
CA GLU A 288 -5.13 41.78 -21.74
C GLU A 288 -6.05 41.74 -22.97
#